data_AF-A0A351BGP3-F1
#
_entry.id   AF-A0A351BGP3-F1
#
_cell.length_a   1.000
_cell.length_b   1.000
_cell.length_c   1.000
_cell.angle_alpha   90.00
_cell.angle_beta   90.00
_cell.angle_gamma   90.00
#
_symmetry.space_group_name_H-M   'P 1'
#
loop_
_entity.id
_entity.type
_entity.pdbx_description
1 polymer ?
#
loop_
_entity_poly.entity_id
_entity_poly.type
_entity_poly.pdbx_seq_one_letter_code
_entity_poly.pdbx_strand_id
1 'polypeptide(L)'
;ARANFLSLVFCLMIGTAALPHVLTRYYTTPSVGDARRSVFWSLLFILALYLTAPAYAAFVKYEIYSHLVGSPIAQLPLWVSSWGKIGMVSIEDINGDGIVQLAELVLNPDVILLATPEIAGLPYVISGLVAAGALAAALSTADGLLLTIAGALSHDLYYKIYRPNATTQWRLVVSKSLLLVVAVLAATVASQKPATILFMVAWAFSLAGAALFPALILGVFWKRATHAGAVSGMLVGLLVTLYYMVRVHFDSIPWLRIQGIGMEPWLGIQSTAAGVWGVAAGFATIVVVSLLGKPPSRETQDFVESVRYPELDR
;
A
#
# COMPACT_ATOMS: atom_id res chain seq x y z
N ALA A 1 5.50 -13.59 16.28
CA ALA A 1 5.25 -14.01 14.88
C ALA A 1 3.76 -13.95 14.50
N ARG A 2 2.86 -14.77 15.10
CA ARG A 2 1.43 -14.82 14.72
C ARG A 2 0.68 -13.49 14.87
N ALA A 3 0.88 -12.78 15.99
CA ALA A 3 0.24 -11.49 16.23
C ALA A 3 0.63 -10.45 15.15
N ASN A 4 1.93 -10.31 14.87
CA ASN A 4 2.41 -9.41 13.82
C ASN A 4 1.80 -9.72 12.44
N PHE A 5 1.68 -10.99 12.08
CA PHE A 5 1.07 -11.39 10.81
C PHE A 5 -0.42 -11.02 10.75
N LEU A 6 -1.19 -11.29 11.81
CA LEU A 6 -2.59 -10.90 11.89
C LEU A 6 -2.77 -9.38 11.85
N SER A 7 -1.90 -8.64 12.56
CA SER A 7 -1.86 -7.18 12.54
C SER A 7 -1.57 -6.64 11.14
N LEU A 8 -0.62 -7.23 10.42
CA LEU A 8 -0.31 -6.87 9.04
C LEU A 8 -1.50 -7.10 8.11
N VAL A 9 -2.13 -8.29 8.19
CA VAL A 9 -3.32 -8.62 7.40
C VAL A 9 -4.45 -7.62 7.67
N PHE A 10 -4.69 -7.30 8.95
CA PHE A 10 -5.66 -6.30 9.36
C PHE A 10 -5.37 -4.91 8.76
N CYS A 11 -4.12 -4.43 8.86
CA CYS A 11 -3.73 -3.14 8.29
C CYS A 11 -3.89 -3.10 6.76
N LEU A 12 -3.54 -4.18 6.07
CA LEU A 12 -3.71 -4.26 4.61
C LEU A 12 -5.19 -4.25 4.21
N MET A 13 -6.04 -5.00 4.92
CA MET A 13 -7.48 -5.04 4.65
C MET A 13 -8.14 -3.67 4.88
N ILE A 14 -7.90 -3.08 6.06
CA ILE A 14 -8.48 -1.78 6.42
C ILE A 14 -7.92 -0.65 5.56
N GLY A 15 -6.62 -0.68 5.28
CA GLY A 15 -5.99 0.25 4.35
C GLY A 15 -6.69 0.21 3.00
N THR A 16 -6.92 -0.99 2.44
CA THR A 16 -7.61 -1.15 1.15
C THR A 16 -9.02 -0.57 1.17
N ALA A 17 -9.78 -0.86 2.22
CA ALA A 17 -11.16 -0.39 2.37
C ALA A 17 -11.27 1.15 2.47
N ALA A 18 -10.21 1.82 2.91
CA ALA A 18 -10.19 3.26 3.12
C ALA A 18 -9.68 4.06 1.90
N LEU A 19 -9.30 3.40 0.80
CA LEU A 19 -8.68 4.05 -0.36
C LEU A 19 -9.73 4.77 -1.23
N PRO A 20 -9.63 6.11 -1.40
CA PRO A 20 -10.61 6.87 -2.18
C PRO A 20 -10.73 6.43 -3.64
N HIS A 21 -9.61 6.04 -4.26
CA HIS A 21 -9.59 5.62 -5.67
C HIS A 21 -10.37 4.32 -5.95
N VAL A 22 -10.57 3.48 -4.93
CA VAL A 22 -11.42 2.29 -5.03
C VAL A 22 -12.88 2.70 -4.91
N LEU A 23 -13.21 3.57 -3.95
CA LEU A 23 -14.56 4.05 -3.70
C LEU A 23 -15.14 4.79 -4.91
N THR A 24 -14.34 5.62 -5.58
CA THR A 24 -14.80 6.40 -6.74
C THR A 24 -15.22 5.55 -7.93
N ARG A 25 -14.73 4.31 -8.04
CA ARG A 25 -15.08 3.39 -9.14
C ARG A 25 -16.50 2.85 -9.02
N TYR A 26 -17.10 2.84 -7.82
CA TYR A 26 -18.51 2.45 -7.67
C TYR A 26 -19.47 3.49 -8.25
N TYR A 27 -19.03 4.74 -8.41
CA TYR A 27 -19.84 5.80 -9.00
C TYR A 27 -19.85 5.77 -10.53
N THR A 28 -19.01 4.95 -11.17
CA THR A 28 -18.99 4.82 -12.64
C THR A 28 -19.93 3.73 -13.15
N THR A 29 -20.57 2.95 -12.29
CA THR A 29 -21.54 1.92 -12.68
C THR A 29 -22.97 2.45 -12.67
N PRO A 30 -23.81 2.11 -13.66
CA PRO A 30 -25.16 2.67 -13.81
C PRO A 30 -26.17 2.12 -12.79
N SER A 31 -25.92 0.94 -12.19
CA SER A 31 -26.86 0.31 -11.26
C SER A 31 -26.15 -0.37 -10.07
N VAL A 32 -26.87 -0.52 -8.95
CA VAL A 32 -26.40 -1.25 -7.76
C VAL A 32 -26.12 -2.73 -8.10
N GLY A 33 -26.91 -3.33 -8.99
CA GLY A 33 -26.70 -4.71 -9.44
C GLY A 33 -25.39 -4.89 -10.19
N ASP A 34 -25.07 -3.96 -11.10
CA ASP A 34 -23.82 -3.97 -11.87
C ASP A 34 -22.62 -3.69 -10.98
N ALA A 35 -22.77 -2.80 -9.99
CA ALA A 35 -21.76 -2.56 -8.97
C ALA A 35 -21.40 -3.87 -8.23
N ARG A 36 -22.40 -4.64 -7.77
CA ARG A 36 -22.17 -5.93 -7.09
C ARG A 36 -21.48 -6.95 -7.99
N ARG A 37 -21.86 -7.03 -9.27
CA ARG A 37 -21.19 -7.90 -10.25
C ARG A 37 -19.74 -7.50 -10.48
N SER A 38 -19.45 -6.21 -10.56
CA SER A 38 -18.09 -5.69 -10.67
C SER A 38 -17.24 -6.05 -9.44
N VAL A 39 -17.80 -5.92 -8.23
CA VAL A 39 -17.15 -6.38 -6.99
C VAL A 39 -16.84 -7.87 -7.05
N PHE A 40 -17.80 -8.68 -7.47
CA PHE A 40 -17.61 -10.14 -7.56
C PHE A 40 -16.43 -10.49 -8.46
N TRP A 41 -16.36 -9.92 -9.67
CA TRP A 41 -15.23 -10.15 -10.58
C TRP A 41 -13.90 -9.67 -10.00
N SER A 42 -13.90 -8.50 -9.34
CA SER A 42 -12.70 -7.96 -8.71
C SER A 42 -12.20 -8.89 -7.61
N LEU A 43 -13.08 -9.37 -6.73
CA LEU A 43 -12.74 -10.33 -5.67
C LEU A 43 -12.27 -11.67 -6.22
N LEU A 44 -12.86 -12.15 -7.32
CA LEU A 44 -12.43 -13.39 -7.99
C LEU A 44 -10.98 -13.29 -8.48
N PHE A 45 -10.61 -12.18 -9.14
CA PHE A 45 -9.24 -11.99 -9.63
C PHE A 45 -8.24 -11.77 -8.48
N ILE A 46 -8.63 -11.05 -7.43
CA ILE A 46 -7.80 -10.91 -6.22
C ILE A 46 -7.57 -12.28 -5.56
N LEU A 47 -8.61 -13.10 -5.45
CA LEU A 47 -8.49 -14.45 -4.90
C LEU A 47 -7.55 -15.32 -5.74
N ALA A 48 -7.69 -15.28 -7.07
CA ALA A 48 -6.81 -16.01 -7.98
C ALA A 48 -5.34 -15.57 -7.82
N LEU A 49 -5.07 -14.28 -7.66
CA LEU A 49 -3.72 -13.75 -7.42
C LEU A 49 -3.18 -14.21 -6.05
N TYR A 50 -3.97 -14.11 -4.98
CA TYR A 50 -3.54 -14.50 -3.64
C TYR A 50 -3.37 -16.00 -3.45
N LEU A 51 -4.04 -16.82 -4.26
CA LEU A 51 -3.82 -18.27 -4.27
C LEU A 51 -2.55 -18.64 -5.06
N THR A 52 -2.29 -17.94 -6.17
CA THR A 52 -1.16 -18.25 -7.05
C THR A 52 0.17 -17.72 -6.52
N ALA A 53 0.21 -16.56 -5.85
CA ALA A 53 1.47 -15.96 -5.38
C ALA A 53 2.25 -16.86 -4.37
N PRO A 54 1.65 -17.47 -3.34
CA PRO A 54 2.35 -18.40 -2.46
C PRO A 54 2.79 -19.68 -3.17
N ALA A 55 1.95 -20.21 -4.08
CA ALA A 55 2.30 -21.38 -4.89
C ALA A 55 3.53 -21.09 -5.78
N TYR A 56 3.57 -19.89 -6.36
CA TYR A 56 4.69 -19.41 -7.17
C TYR A 56 5.98 -19.28 -6.33
N ALA A 57 5.89 -18.68 -5.13
CA ALA A 57 7.04 -18.57 -4.23
C ALA A 57 7.56 -19.94 -3.77
N ALA A 58 6.66 -20.90 -3.51
CA ALA A 58 7.03 -22.27 -3.15
C ALA A 58 7.74 -22.99 -4.31
N PHE A 59 7.26 -22.79 -5.55
CA PHE A 59 7.87 -23.33 -6.75
C PHE A 59 9.31 -22.80 -6.96
N VAL A 60 9.52 -21.49 -6.82
CA VAL A 60 10.87 -20.90 -6.93
C VAL A 60 11.82 -21.45 -5.87
N LYS A 61 11.33 -21.58 -4.63
CA LYS A 61 12.12 -22.14 -3.54
C LYS A 61 12.53 -23.58 -3.84
N TYR A 62 11.61 -24.38 -4.41
CA TYR A 62 11.90 -25.73 -4.86
C TYR A 62 13.01 -25.73 -5.92
N GLU A 63 12.86 -24.95 -6.99
CA GLU A 63 13.85 -24.87 -8.09
C GLU A 63 15.25 -24.47 -7.59
N ILE A 64 15.34 -23.48 -6.70
CA ILE A 64 16.63 -23.05 -6.13
C ILE A 64 17.26 -24.20 -5.32
N TYR A 65 16.47 -24.92 -4.52
CA TYR A 65 16.98 -25.98 -3.66
C TYR A 65 17.38 -27.23 -4.43
N SER A 66 16.70 -27.55 -5.54
CA SER A 66 16.99 -28.74 -6.33
C SER A 66 18.07 -28.51 -7.38
N HIS A 67 18.19 -27.30 -7.95
CA HIS A 67 19.05 -27.05 -9.11
C HIS A 67 20.20 -26.08 -8.88
N LEU A 68 20.11 -25.18 -7.88
CA LEU A 68 21.16 -24.20 -7.62
C LEU A 68 22.05 -24.62 -6.43
N VAL A 69 21.43 -25.04 -5.33
CA VAL A 69 22.19 -25.48 -4.14
C VAL A 69 22.90 -26.80 -4.44
N GLY A 70 24.21 -26.84 -4.22
CA GLY A 70 25.07 -27.96 -4.55
C GLY A 70 25.70 -27.90 -5.95
N SER A 71 25.40 -26.86 -6.75
CA SER A 71 26.05 -26.67 -8.06
C SER A 71 27.44 -26.03 -7.91
N PRO A 72 28.42 -26.34 -8.78
CA PRO A 72 29.72 -25.66 -8.79
C PRO A 72 29.55 -24.18 -9.13
N ILE A 73 30.21 -23.29 -8.39
CA ILE A 73 30.19 -21.83 -8.62
C ILE A 73 30.73 -21.48 -10.02
N ALA A 74 31.62 -22.30 -10.57
CA ALA A 74 32.12 -22.12 -11.94
C ALA A 74 31.05 -22.34 -13.02
N GLN A 75 29.92 -22.98 -12.70
CA GLN A 75 28.85 -23.35 -13.63
C GLN A 75 27.51 -22.73 -13.23
N LEU A 76 27.53 -21.48 -12.78
CA LEU A 76 26.30 -20.78 -12.40
C LEU A 76 25.38 -20.54 -13.61
N PRO A 77 24.06 -20.71 -13.45
CA PRO A 77 23.09 -20.35 -14.47
C PRO A 77 23.19 -18.88 -14.88
N LEU A 78 22.89 -18.59 -16.15
CA LEU A 78 22.98 -17.24 -16.72
C LEU A 78 22.18 -16.19 -15.93
N TRP A 79 21.01 -16.55 -15.42
CA TRP A 79 20.15 -15.65 -14.64
C TRP A 79 20.87 -15.12 -13.39
N VAL A 80 21.68 -15.94 -12.71
CA VAL A 80 22.45 -15.52 -11.52
C VAL A 80 23.37 -14.37 -11.87
N SER A 81 24.06 -14.45 -13.01
CA SER A 81 24.94 -13.39 -13.49
C SER A 81 24.17 -12.14 -13.94
N SER A 82 23.00 -12.30 -14.59
CA SER A 82 22.16 -11.19 -15.04
C SER A 82 21.61 -10.38 -13.88
N TRP A 83 21.07 -11.06 -12.87
CA TRP A 83 20.50 -10.43 -11.68
C TRP A 83 21.56 -10.01 -10.66
N GLY A 84 22.74 -10.63 -10.69
CA GLY A 84 23.90 -10.22 -9.89
C GLY A 84 24.49 -8.88 -10.31
N LYS A 85 24.51 -8.56 -11.61
CA LYS A 85 24.96 -7.24 -12.12
C LYS A 85 24.18 -6.06 -11.54
N ILE A 86 22.91 -6.28 -11.22
CA ILE A 86 22.01 -5.26 -10.65
C ILE A 86 21.85 -5.39 -9.13
N GLY A 87 22.63 -6.25 -8.48
CA GLY A 87 22.66 -6.43 -7.03
C GLY A 87 21.40 -7.10 -6.45
N MET A 88 20.63 -7.81 -7.27
CA MET A 88 19.41 -8.49 -6.81
C MET A 88 19.66 -9.94 -6.39
N VAL A 89 20.80 -10.51 -6.80
CA VAL A 89 21.28 -11.84 -6.42
C VAL A 89 22.75 -11.71 -6.06
N SER A 90 23.18 -12.29 -4.95
CA SER A 90 24.60 -12.38 -4.59
C SER A 90 24.91 -13.81 -4.17
N ILE A 91 26.05 -14.32 -4.65
CA ILE A 91 26.61 -15.60 -4.21
C ILE A 91 28.05 -15.30 -3.79
N GLU A 92 28.37 -15.57 -2.54
CA GLU A 92 29.71 -15.40 -1.98
C GLU A 92 30.15 -16.71 -1.36
N ASP A 93 31.24 -17.29 -1.87
CA ASP A 93 31.82 -18.54 -1.35
C ASP A 93 32.48 -18.25 0.01
N ILE A 94 31.84 -18.69 1.09
CA ILE A 94 32.29 -18.40 2.46
C ILE A 94 33.35 -19.42 2.89
N ASN A 95 33.26 -20.65 2.40
CA ASN A 95 34.05 -21.77 2.88
C ASN A 95 35.19 -22.20 1.92
N GLY A 96 35.20 -21.66 0.69
CA GLY A 96 36.20 -21.90 -0.34
C GLY A 96 36.09 -23.25 -1.05
N ASP A 97 34.95 -23.97 -0.93
CA ASP A 97 34.75 -25.29 -1.51
C ASP A 97 34.33 -25.24 -2.99
N GLY A 98 34.01 -24.06 -3.51
CA GLY A 98 33.59 -23.85 -4.90
C GLY A 98 32.20 -24.39 -5.23
N ILE A 99 31.38 -24.71 -4.23
CA ILE A 99 30.02 -25.26 -4.35
C ILE A 99 29.03 -24.28 -3.74
N VAL A 100 27.96 -23.96 -4.47
CA VAL A 100 26.93 -23.04 -3.97
C VAL A 100 26.19 -23.66 -2.78
N GLN A 101 26.29 -23.01 -1.63
CA GLN A 101 25.50 -23.37 -0.45
C GLN A 101 24.35 -22.39 -0.21
N LEU A 102 23.33 -22.83 0.54
CA LEU A 102 22.18 -21.97 0.85
C LEU A 102 22.58 -20.73 1.68
N ALA A 103 23.61 -20.87 2.54
CA ALA A 103 24.11 -19.77 3.36
C ALA A 103 24.85 -18.69 2.53
N GLU A 104 25.29 -19.04 1.34
CA GLU A 104 26.08 -18.20 0.43
C GLU A 104 25.21 -17.44 -0.56
N LEU A 105 23.95 -17.86 -0.71
CA LEU A 105 22.98 -17.27 -1.62
C LEU A 105 22.13 -16.21 -0.92
N VAL A 106 22.26 -14.97 -1.38
CA VAL A 106 21.37 -13.86 -1.01
C VAL A 106 20.50 -13.49 -2.20
N LEU A 107 19.19 -13.65 -2.04
CA LEU A 107 18.18 -13.33 -3.06
C LEU A 107 17.27 -12.20 -2.57
N ASN A 108 17.19 -11.12 -3.34
CA ASN A 108 16.24 -10.04 -3.04
C ASN A 108 14.80 -10.51 -3.30
N PRO A 109 13.87 -10.42 -2.33
CA PRO A 109 12.48 -10.84 -2.51
C PRO A 109 11.77 -10.16 -3.69
N ASP A 110 12.14 -8.92 -4.01
CA ASP A 110 11.51 -8.12 -5.06
C ASP A 110 11.87 -8.62 -6.48
N VAL A 111 12.88 -9.48 -6.62
CA VAL A 111 13.31 -10.05 -7.90
C VAL A 111 12.58 -11.33 -8.29
N ILE A 112 12.02 -12.02 -7.29
CA ILE A 112 11.54 -13.41 -7.42
C ILE A 112 10.56 -13.51 -8.58
N LEU A 113 9.54 -12.64 -8.64
CA LEU A 113 8.50 -12.67 -9.67
C LEU A 113 9.08 -12.56 -11.09
N LEU A 114 10.06 -11.68 -11.29
CA LEU A 114 10.63 -11.39 -12.61
C LEU A 114 11.66 -12.44 -13.03
N ALA A 115 12.43 -12.97 -12.09
CA ALA A 115 13.49 -13.94 -12.35
C ALA A 115 12.95 -15.37 -12.55
N THR A 116 11.77 -15.69 -12.02
CA THR A 116 11.25 -17.07 -11.99
C THR A 116 11.17 -17.77 -13.36
N PRO A 117 10.73 -17.14 -14.45
CA PRO A 117 10.74 -17.80 -15.76
C PRO A 117 12.15 -18.23 -16.17
N GLU A 118 13.17 -17.42 -15.85
CA GLU A 118 14.58 -17.75 -16.11
C GLU A 118 15.10 -18.83 -15.16
N ILE A 119 14.70 -18.79 -13.88
CA ILE A 119 15.02 -19.83 -12.88
C ILE A 119 14.47 -21.18 -13.33
N ALA A 120 13.24 -21.21 -13.84
CA ALA A 120 12.58 -22.42 -14.35
C ALA A 120 13.08 -22.88 -15.73
N GLY A 121 14.07 -22.20 -16.31
CA GLY A 121 14.63 -22.53 -17.62
C GLY A 121 13.66 -22.33 -18.79
N LEU A 122 12.66 -21.46 -18.63
CA LEU A 122 11.71 -21.17 -19.71
C LEU A 122 12.36 -20.32 -20.81
N PRO A 123 11.85 -20.39 -22.06
CA PRO A 123 12.34 -19.56 -23.15
C PRO A 123 12.26 -18.07 -22.81
N TYR A 124 13.23 -17.28 -23.29
CA TYR A 124 13.33 -15.84 -23.02
C TYR A 124 12.05 -15.05 -23.36
N VAL A 125 11.25 -15.54 -24.32
CA VAL A 125 9.96 -14.96 -24.70
C VAL A 125 8.98 -14.96 -23.53
N ILE A 126 8.97 -16.02 -22.70
CA ILE A 126 8.12 -16.11 -21.52
C ILE A 126 8.61 -15.15 -20.43
N SER A 127 9.92 -15.05 -20.20
CA SER A 127 10.50 -14.06 -19.28
C SER A 127 10.12 -12.64 -19.70
N GLY A 128 10.23 -12.33 -21.00
CA GLY A 128 9.82 -11.05 -21.57
C GLY A 128 8.33 -10.77 -21.42
N LEU A 129 7.46 -11.77 -21.62
CA LEU A 129 6.01 -11.64 -21.44
C LEU A 129 5.64 -11.37 -19.96
N VAL A 130 6.27 -12.08 -19.02
CA VAL A 130 6.06 -11.86 -17.58
C VAL A 130 6.53 -10.48 -17.17
N ALA A 131 7.71 -10.05 -17.62
CA ALA A 131 8.22 -8.71 -17.36
C ALA A 131 7.30 -7.62 -17.95
N ALA A 132 6.81 -7.81 -19.18
CA ALA A 132 5.86 -6.90 -19.80
C ALA A 132 4.53 -6.81 -19.03
N GLY A 133 4.00 -7.94 -18.57
CA GLY A 133 2.79 -8.00 -17.73
C GLY A 133 2.97 -7.31 -16.38
N ALA A 134 4.09 -7.56 -15.70
CA ALA A 134 4.42 -6.91 -14.43
C ALA A 134 4.56 -5.38 -14.59
N LEU A 135 5.22 -4.93 -15.66
CA LEU A 135 5.37 -3.52 -16.00
C LEU A 135 4.02 -2.88 -16.35
N ALA A 136 3.17 -3.56 -17.12
CA ALA A 136 1.81 -3.09 -17.43
C ALA A 136 0.95 -2.93 -16.18
N ALA A 137 1.00 -3.88 -15.24
CA ALA A 137 0.28 -3.80 -13.98
C ALA A 137 0.78 -2.65 -13.08
N ALA A 138 2.10 -2.47 -12.99
CA ALA A 138 2.71 -1.38 -12.24
C ALA A 138 2.33 -0.01 -12.82
N LEU A 139 2.42 0.16 -14.15
CA LEU A 139 2.07 1.39 -14.84
C LEU A 139 0.57 1.71 -14.72
N SER A 140 -0.30 0.72 -14.83
CA SER A 140 -1.76 0.91 -14.67
C SER A 140 -2.12 1.42 -13.27
N THR A 141 -1.44 0.90 -12.24
CA THR A 141 -1.65 1.35 -10.85
C THR A 141 -1.06 2.75 -10.63
N ALA A 142 0.16 3.00 -11.12
CA ALA A 142 0.81 4.30 -11.01
C ALA A 142 -0.01 5.41 -11.67
N ASP A 143 -0.51 5.18 -12.89
CA ASP A 143 -1.36 6.14 -13.62
C ASP A 143 -2.64 6.47 -12.84
N GLY A 144 -3.36 5.46 -12.36
CA GLY A 144 -4.59 5.65 -11.58
C GLY A 144 -4.37 6.43 -10.28
N LEU A 145 -3.28 6.13 -9.56
CA LEU A 145 -2.93 6.84 -8.32
C LEU A 145 -2.47 8.27 -8.59
N LEU A 146 -1.64 8.49 -9.62
CA LEU A 146 -1.21 9.83 -10.03
C LEU A 146 -2.39 10.71 -10.44
N LEU A 147 -3.34 10.16 -11.20
CA LEU A 147 -4.55 10.88 -11.59
C LEU A 147 -5.41 11.22 -10.37
N THR A 148 -5.53 10.29 -9.40
CA THR A 148 -6.26 10.53 -8.16
C THR A 148 -5.63 11.65 -7.34
N ILE A 149 -4.30 11.63 -7.17
CA ILE A 149 -3.56 12.66 -6.42
C ILE A 149 -3.66 14.02 -7.14
N ALA A 150 -3.44 14.04 -8.45
CA ALA A 150 -3.58 15.26 -9.25
C ALA A 150 -5.00 15.82 -9.20
N GLY A 151 -6.01 14.94 -9.20
CA GLY A 151 -7.42 15.30 -9.00
C GLY A 151 -7.65 15.96 -7.65
N ALA A 152 -7.19 15.33 -6.55
CA ALA A 152 -7.32 15.88 -5.21
C ALA A 152 -6.61 17.24 -5.05
N LEU A 153 -5.38 17.38 -5.56
CA LEU A 153 -4.63 18.64 -5.49
C LEU A 153 -5.23 19.74 -6.36
N SER A 154 -5.69 19.41 -7.58
CA SER A 154 -6.24 20.41 -8.50
C SER A 154 -7.67 20.78 -8.16
N HIS A 155 -8.56 19.81 -7.97
CA HIS A 155 -9.99 20.05 -7.74
C HIS A 155 -10.30 20.38 -6.29
N ASP A 156 -9.83 19.57 -5.34
CA ASP A 156 -10.24 19.70 -3.94
C ASP A 156 -9.45 20.78 -3.20
N LEU A 157 -8.16 20.95 -3.53
CA LEU A 157 -7.34 22.01 -2.93
C LEU A 157 -7.35 23.28 -3.80
N TYR A 158 -6.92 23.21 -5.05
CA TYR A 158 -6.74 24.43 -5.84
C TYR A 158 -8.08 25.07 -6.28
N TYR A 159 -9.01 24.35 -6.90
CA TYR A 159 -10.27 24.96 -7.35
C TYR A 159 -11.22 25.21 -6.19
N LYS A 160 -11.46 24.23 -5.32
CA LYS A 160 -12.48 24.37 -4.28
C LYS A 160 -12.08 25.34 -3.17
N ILE A 161 -10.79 25.45 -2.82
CA ILE A 161 -10.32 26.27 -1.69
C ILE A 161 -9.56 27.53 -2.16
N TYR A 162 -8.60 27.41 -3.09
CA TYR A 162 -7.72 28.53 -3.44
C TYR A 162 -8.29 29.47 -4.51
N ARG A 163 -8.82 28.94 -5.63
CA ARG A 163 -9.32 29.73 -6.76
C ARG A 163 -10.57 29.10 -7.43
N PRO A 164 -11.77 29.30 -6.84
CA PRO A 164 -13.03 28.74 -7.36
C PRO A 164 -13.38 29.18 -8.79
N ASN A 165 -13.06 30.44 -9.12
CA ASN A 165 -13.42 31.06 -10.39
C ASN A 165 -12.37 30.84 -11.51
N ALA A 166 -11.52 29.81 -11.41
CA ALA A 166 -10.55 29.49 -12.44
C ALA A 166 -11.22 28.98 -13.73
N THR A 167 -10.79 29.48 -14.89
CA THR A 167 -11.30 29.07 -16.22
C THR A 167 -10.97 27.61 -16.52
N THR A 168 -11.83 26.91 -17.28
CA THR A 168 -11.65 25.48 -17.61
C THR A 168 -10.30 25.17 -18.22
N GLN A 169 -9.78 26.04 -19.10
CA GLN A 169 -8.45 25.89 -19.69
C GLN A 169 -7.34 25.92 -18.62
N TRP A 170 -7.40 26.89 -17.71
CA TRP A 170 -6.44 26.98 -16.61
C TRP A 170 -6.53 25.77 -15.69
N ARG A 171 -7.74 25.22 -15.51
CA ARG A 171 -7.93 24.01 -14.71
C ARG A 171 -7.19 22.80 -15.29
N LEU A 172 -7.22 22.65 -16.60
CA LEU A 172 -6.51 21.56 -17.29
C LEU A 172 -4.99 21.73 -17.19
N VAL A 173 -4.49 22.97 -17.32
CA VAL A 173 -3.06 23.27 -17.19
C VAL A 173 -2.56 22.96 -15.79
N VAL A 174 -3.26 23.44 -14.75
CA VAL A 174 -2.86 23.20 -13.36
C VAL A 174 -2.89 21.70 -13.03
N SER A 175 -3.95 20.98 -13.42
CA SER A 175 -4.03 19.53 -13.19
C SER A 175 -2.87 18.76 -13.85
N LYS A 176 -2.55 19.04 -15.12
CA LYS A 176 -1.43 18.40 -15.83
C LYS A 176 -0.07 18.77 -15.24
N SER A 177 0.11 20.03 -14.82
CA SER A 177 1.36 20.48 -14.19
C SER A 177 1.59 19.81 -12.83
N LEU A 178 0.54 19.70 -12.00
CA LEU A 178 0.60 19.02 -10.71
C LEU A 178 0.87 17.52 -10.89
N LEU A 179 0.26 16.88 -11.89
CA LEU A 179 0.54 15.49 -12.23
C LEU A 179 2.03 15.28 -12.50
N LEU A 180 2.65 16.14 -13.33
CA LEU A 180 4.08 16.05 -13.63
C LEU A 180 4.94 16.25 -12.37
N VAL A 181 4.62 17.24 -11.55
CA VAL A 181 5.35 17.50 -10.29
C VAL A 181 5.26 16.30 -9.34
N VAL A 182 4.07 15.75 -9.13
CA VAL A 182 3.88 14.56 -8.28
C VAL A 182 4.62 13.35 -8.84
N ALA A 183 4.59 13.15 -10.16
CA ALA A 183 5.31 12.05 -10.81
C ALA A 183 6.83 12.16 -10.60
N VAL A 184 7.41 13.35 -10.75
CA VAL A 184 8.84 13.58 -10.50
C VAL A 184 9.19 13.36 -9.03
N LEU A 185 8.39 13.89 -8.09
CA LEU A 185 8.61 13.68 -6.66
C LEU A 185 8.53 12.19 -6.30
N ALA A 186 7.51 11.47 -6.78
CA ALA A 186 7.38 10.04 -6.56
C ALA A 186 8.58 9.26 -7.13
N ALA A 187 9.04 9.60 -8.34
CA ALA A 187 10.22 8.98 -8.96
C ALA A 187 11.51 9.25 -8.15
N THR A 188 11.69 10.45 -7.61
CA THR A 188 12.85 10.78 -6.77
C THR A 188 12.86 10.00 -5.46
N VAL A 189 11.70 9.85 -4.80
CA VAL A 189 11.58 9.06 -3.56
C VAL A 189 11.78 7.57 -3.86
N ALA A 190 11.17 7.05 -4.92
CA ALA A 190 11.33 5.65 -5.33
C ALA A 190 12.79 5.30 -5.66
N SER A 191 13.54 6.23 -6.25
CA SER A 191 14.96 6.04 -6.60
C SER A 191 15.87 5.88 -5.38
N GLN A 192 15.46 6.34 -4.19
CA GLN A 192 16.24 6.21 -2.96
C GLN A 192 16.15 4.80 -2.33
N LYS A 193 15.24 3.94 -2.81
CA LYS A 193 15.02 2.57 -2.30
C LYS A 193 15.01 2.48 -0.76
N PRO A 194 14.14 3.22 -0.06
CA PRO A 194 14.18 3.34 1.40
C PRO A 194 13.88 2.02 2.13
N ALA A 195 13.12 1.12 1.51
CA ALA A 195 12.82 -0.23 2.01
C ALA A 195 12.42 -1.14 0.84
N THR A 196 12.20 -2.43 1.10
CA THR A 196 11.62 -3.33 0.09
C THR A 196 10.19 -2.92 -0.26
N ILE A 197 9.72 -3.34 -1.42
CA ILE A 197 8.38 -2.95 -1.92
C ILE A 197 7.29 -3.34 -0.92
N LEU A 198 7.39 -4.52 -0.31
CA LEU A 198 6.45 -4.99 0.71
C LEU A 198 6.34 -4.02 1.90
N PHE A 199 7.46 -3.52 2.41
CA PHE A 199 7.46 -2.60 3.56
C PHE A 199 6.85 -1.25 3.19
N MET A 200 7.23 -0.69 2.04
CA MET A 200 6.69 0.58 1.56
C MET A 200 5.17 0.53 1.38
N VAL A 201 4.67 -0.57 0.80
CA VAL A 201 3.22 -0.81 0.65
C VAL A 201 2.56 -0.95 2.02
N ALA A 202 3.11 -1.78 2.91
CA ALA A 202 2.54 -1.97 4.25
C ALA A 202 2.43 -0.66 5.04
N TRP A 203 3.42 0.24 4.92
CA TRP A 203 3.40 1.57 5.51
C TRP A 203 2.33 2.46 4.89
N ALA A 204 2.23 2.51 3.56
CA ALA A 204 1.21 3.30 2.88
C ALA A 204 -0.21 2.88 3.29
N PHE A 205 -0.49 1.57 3.35
CA PHE A 205 -1.79 1.04 3.78
C PHE A 205 -2.05 1.27 5.27
N SER A 206 -1.02 1.15 6.11
CA SER A 206 -1.12 1.48 7.55
C SER A 206 -1.50 2.94 7.78
N LEU A 207 -0.86 3.87 7.06
CA LEU A 207 -1.16 5.30 7.14
C LEU A 207 -2.55 5.62 6.61
N ALA A 208 -2.92 5.09 5.44
CA ALA A 208 -4.24 5.30 4.85
C ALA A 208 -5.35 4.75 5.76
N GLY A 209 -5.17 3.53 6.28
CA GLY A 209 -6.10 2.90 7.20
C GLY A 209 -6.29 3.72 8.48
N ALA A 210 -5.20 4.12 9.13
CA ALA A 210 -5.27 4.92 10.36
C ALA A 210 -5.90 6.30 10.15
N ALA A 211 -5.59 6.96 9.03
CA ALA A 211 -6.04 8.31 8.76
C ALA A 211 -7.51 8.37 8.30
N LEU A 212 -7.99 7.41 7.51
CA LEU A 212 -9.27 7.53 6.81
C LEU A 212 -10.34 6.56 7.33
N PHE A 213 -9.96 5.34 7.71
CA PHE A 213 -10.94 4.29 7.99
C PHE A 213 -11.84 4.58 9.20
N PRO A 214 -11.33 5.04 10.37
CA PRO A 214 -12.19 5.32 11.51
C PRO A 214 -13.25 6.38 11.21
N ALA A 215 -12.86 7.44 10.48
CA ALA A 215 -13.75 8.52 10.08
C ALA A 215 -14.81 8.04 9.09
N LEU A 216 -14.43 7.20 8.11
CA LEU A 216 -15.36 6.65 7.12
C LEU A 216 -16.40 5.73 7.77
N ILE A 217 -15.97 4.81 8.64
CA ILE A 217 -16.88 3.87 9.31
C ILE A 217 -17.81 4.61 10.26
N LEU A 218 -17.29 5.47 11.15
CA LEU A 218 -18.15 6.18 12.10
C LEU A 218 -19.05 7.20 11.42
N GLY A 219 -18.62 7.82 10.31
CA GLY A 219 -19.45 8.72 9.52
C GLY A 219 -20.69 8.06 8.93
N VAL A 220 -20.61 6.78 8.55
CA VAL A 220 -21.73 6.02 7.97
C VAL A 220 -22.57 5.32 9.04
N PHE A 221 -21.92 4.73 10.05
CA PHE A 221 -22.59 3.83 10.99
C PHE A 221 -22.94 4.46 12.35
N TRP A 222 -22.46 5.67 12.64
CA TRP A 222 -22.68 6.32 13.94
C TRP A 222 -23.20 7.75 13.81
N LYS A 223 -24.51 7.93 14.04
CA LYS A 223 -25.21 9.22 13.95
C LYS A 223 -24.63 10.33 14.85
N ARG A 224 -23.87 9.98 15.89
CA ARG A 224 -23.26 10.93 16.83
C ARG A 224 -21.91 11.45 16.33
N ALA A 225 -21.34 10.88 15.26
CA ALA A 225 -20.05 11.31 14.74
C ALA A 225 -20.09 12.80 14.34
N THR A 226 -19.16 13.60 14.89
CA THR A 226 -19.08 15.03 14.63
C THR A 226 -17.93 15.36 13.68
N HIS A 227 -18.02 16.50 12.97
CA HIS A 227 -16.91 17.00 12.13
C HIS A 227 -15.60 17.17 12.94
N ALA A 228 -15.69 17.76 14.13
CA ALA A 228 -14.52 17.94 15.00
C ALA A 228 -13.95 16.59 15.47
N GLY A 229 -14.81 15.63 15.79
CA GLY A 229 -14.41 14.25 16.12
C GLY A 229 -13.70 13.57 14.96
N ALA A 230 -14.27 13.65 13.75
CA ALA A 230 -13.67 13.09 12.54
C ALA A 230 -12.27 13.67 12.29
N VAL A 231 -12.13 15.00 12.20
CA VAL A 231 -10.83 15.66 11.90
C VAL A 231 -9.78 15.34 12.97
N SER A 232 -10.15 15.43 14.27
CA SER A 232 -9.22 15.10 15.36
C SER A 232 -8.80 13.63 15.33
N GLY A 233 -9.73 12.71 15.04
CA GLY A 233 -9.43 11.30 14.88
C GLY A 233 -8.51 10.98 13.71
N MET A 234 -8.74 11.61 12.56
CA MET A 234 -7.87 11.46 11.38
C MET A 234 -6.44 11.93 11.70
N LEU A 235 -6.30 13.08 12.35
CA LEU A 235 -5.00 13.63 12.76
C LEU A 235 -4.30 12.75 13.80
N VAL A 236 -5.00 12.36 14.87
CA VAL A 236 -4.42 11.51 15.93
C VAL A 236 -4.05 10.14 15.37
N GLY A 237 -4.91 9.51 14.57
CA GLY A 237 -4.63 8.22 13.96
C GLY A 237 -3.37 8.28 13.06
N LEU A 238 -3.29 9.29 12.19
CA LEU A 238 -2.13 9.51 11.34
C LEU A 238 -0.85 9.75 12.16
N LEU A 239 -0.91 10.65 13.15
CA LEU A 239 0.26 11.00 13.97
C LEU A 239 0.75 9.82 14.81
N VAL A 240 -0.16 9.02 15.39
CA VAL A 240 0.20 7.82 16.16
C VAL A 240 0.88 6.78 15.27
N THR A 241 0.32 6.50 14.08
CA THR A 241 0.94 5.57 13.14
C THR A 241 2.30 6.06 12.65
N LEU A 242 2.43 7.34 12.34
CA LEU A 242 3.69 7.93 11.86
C LEU A 242 4.74 7.94 12.97
N TYR A 243 4.37 8.31 14.19
CA TYR A 243 5.22 8.22 15.38
C TYR A 243 5.72 6.79 15.61
N TYR A 244 4.81 5.81 15.61
CA TYR A 244 5.16 4.41 15.83
C TYR A 244 6.08 3.88 14.73
N MET A 245 5.76 4.17 13.47
CA MET A 245 6.56 3.76 12.31
C MET A 245 7.97 4.33 12.37
N VAL A 246 8.11 5.62 12.68
CA VAL A 246 9.42 6.29 12.76
C VAL A 246 10.25 5.70 13.90
N ARG A 247 9.67 5.59 15.10
CA ARG A 247 10.37 5.10 16.30
C ARG A 247 10.79 3.63 16.22
N VAL A 248 9.98 2.78 15.57
CA VAL A 248 10.26 1.34 15.48
C VAL A 248 11.16 0.99 14.29
N HIS A 249 11.11 1.75 13.19
CA HIS A 249 11.89 1.45 11.99
C HIS A 249 13.20 2.22 11.88
N PHE A 250 13.22 3.49 12.30
CA PHE A 250 14.40 4.35 12.17
C PHE A 250 15.03 4.57 13.55
N ASP A 251 16.29 4.16 13.70
CA ASP A 251 17.06 4.39 14.93
C ASP A 251 17.76 5.76 14.94
N SER A 252 18.02 6.30 13.75
CA SER A 252 18.54 7.65 13.56
C SER A 252 17.88 8.34 12.38
N ILE A 253 17.75 9.66 12.46
CA ILE A 253 17.32 10.52 11.35
C ILE A 253 18.53 11.39 10.97
N PRO A 254 19.32 10.97 9.96
CA PRO A 254 20.59 11.64 9.63
C PRO A 254 20.44 13.13 9.32
N TRP A 255 19.34 13.50 8.66
CA TRP A 255 19.09 14.89 8.26
C TRP A 255 18.74 15.81 9.45
N LEU A 256 18.14 15.28 10.52
CA LEU A 256 17.87 16.03 11.74
C LEU A 256 18.99 15.91 12.80
N ARG A 257 20.05 15.13 12.54
CA ARG A 257 21.10 14.79 13.52
C ARG A 257 20.55 14.22 14.84
N ILE A 258 19.43 13.51 14.78
CA ILE A 258 18.84 12.84 15.94
C ILE A 258 19.22 11.35 15.87
N GLN A 259 19.83 10.83 16.94
CA GLN A 259 20.23 9.43 17.09
C GLN A 259 19.60 8.84 18.36
N GLY A 260 19.38 7.51 18.38
CA GLY A 260 18.82 6.81 19.54
C GLY A 260 17.33 7.01 19.73
N ILE A 261 16.58 7.21 18.64
CA ILE A 261 15.11 7.27 18.68
C ILE A 261 14.46 5.89 18.58
N GLY A 262 15.25 4.83 18.40
CA GLY A 262 14.76 3.47 18.38
C GLY A 262 13.88 3.14 19.59
N MET A 263 12.75 2.52 19.33
CA MET A 263 11.83 2.01 20.34
C MET A 263 11.54 0.56 20.05
N GLU A 264 11.52 -0.26 21.09
CA GLU A 264 11.09 -1.65 20.94
C GLU A 264 9.62 -1.72 20.46
N PRO A 265 9.29 -2.64 19.53
CA PRO A 265 7.94 -2.75 19.02
C PRO A 265 6.95 -3.13 20.13
N TRP A 266 5.88 -2.34 20.28
CA TRP A 266 4.81 -2.64 21.23
C TRP A 266 4.16 -3.98 20.89
N LEU A 267 4.08 -4.88 21.88
CA LEU A 267 3.55 -6.24 21.72
C LEU A 267 4.24 -7.06 20.60
N GLY A 268 5.45 -6.68 20.19
CA GLY A 268 6.16 -7.32 19.09
C GLY A 268 5.53 -7.09 17.71
N ILE A 269 4.71 -6.03 17.54
CA ILE A 269 4.11 -5.63 16.26
C ILE A 269 5.10 -4.75 15.50
N GLN A 270 5.55 -5.16 14.32
CA GLN A 270 6.53 -4.43 13.54
C GLN A 270 5.94 -3.15 12.92
N SER A 271 6.82 -2.26 12.45
CA SER A 271 6.44 -0.99 11.80
C SER A 271 5.57 -1.17 10.56
N THR A 272 5.62 -2.34 9.91
CA THR A 272 4.77 -2.70 8.76
C THR A 272 3.28 -2.76 9.13
N ALA A 273 2.97 -3.04 10.39
CA ALA A 273 1.60 -3.10 10.91
C ALA A 273 1.31 -1.93 11.89
N ALA A 274 2.01 -0.80 11.74
CA ALA A 274 1.84 0.40 12.56
C ALA A 274 0.40 0.96 12.52
N GLY A 275 -0.38 0.64 11.48
CA GLY A 275 -1.76 1.08 11.33
C GLY A 275 -2.68 0.58 12.43
N VAL A 276 -2.39 -0.56 13.08
CA VAL A 276 -3.25 -1.10 14.17
C VAL A 276 -3.44 -0.07 15.28
N TRP A 277 -2.35 0.58 15.68
CA TRP A 277 -2.34 1.56 16.74
C TRP A 277 -3.05 2.85 16.34
N GLY A 278 -2.79 3.35 15.14
CA GLY A 278 -3.44 4.57 14.65
C GLY A 278 -4.92 4.39 14.36
N VAL A 279 -5.35 3.23 13.84
CA VAL A 279 -6.77 2.91 13.67
C VAL A 279 -7.49 2.90 15.02
N ALA A 280 -6.94 2.21 16.02
CA ALA A 280 -7.51 2.17 17.36
C ALA A 280 -7.57 3.56 18.02
N ALA A 281 -6.48 4.34 17.93
CA ALA A 281 -6.43 5.70 18.45
C ALA A 281 -7.40 6.64 17.72
N GLY A 282 -7.55 6.49 16.40
CA GLY A 282 -8.50 7.22 15.58
C GLY A 282 -9.93 6.95 16.01
N PHE A 283 -10.34 5.68 16.15
CA PHE A 283 -11.68 5.33 16.65
C PHE A 283 -11.93 5.91 18.04
N ALA A 284 -11.00 5.72 18.99
CA ALA A 284 -11.14 6.23 20.34
C ALA A 284 -11.28 7.77 20.36
N THR A 285 -10.47 8.46 19.57
CA THR A 285 -10.49 9.93 19.50
C THR A 285 -11.81 10.45 18.91
N ILE A 286 -12.28 9.87 17.80
CA ILE A 286 -13.57 10.27 17.20
C ILE A 286 -14.70 10.09 18.19
N VAL A 287 -14.72 8.96 18.91
CA VAL A 287 -15.75 8.66 19.90
C VAL A 287 -15.72 9.67 21.05
N VAL A 288 -14.56 9.87 21.66
CA VAL A 288 -14.41 10.78 22.80
C VAL A 288 -14.76 12.22 22.41
N VAL A 289 -14.18 12.74 21.33
CA VAL A 289 -14.40 14.13 20.90
C VAL A 289 -15.84 14.35 20.45
N SER A 290 -16.47 13.37 19.80
CA SER A 290 -17.88 13.50 19.39
C SER A 290 -18.87 13.42 20.55
N LEU A 291 -18.53 12.69 21.62
CA LEU A 291 -19.36 12.63 22.84
C LEU A 291 -19.22 13.90 23.68
N LEU A 292 -18.03 14.50 23.72
CA LEU A 292 -17.78 15.77 24.41
C LEU A 292 -18.30 16.99 23.62
N GLY A 293 -18.40 16.86 22.29
CA GLY A 293 -18.89 17.88 21.40
C GLY A 293 -20.42 18.03 21.37
N LYS A 294 -20.89 19.07 20.68
CA LYS A 294 -22.31 19.23 20.38
C LYS A 294 -22.76 18.15 19.38
N PRO A 295 -23.95 17.55 19.57
CA PRO A 295 -24.47 16.59 18.61
C PRO A 295 -24.65 17.25 17.23
N PRO A 296 -24.46 16.49 16.14
CA PRO A 296 -24.71 16.99 14.79
C PRO A 296 -26.19 17.37 14.63
N SER A 297 -26.48 18.26 13.68
CA SER A 297 -27.84 18.72 13.41
C SER A 297 -28.76 17.55 13.03
N ARG A 298 -30.07 17.69 13.25
CA ARG A 298 -31.05 16.66 12.88
C ARG A 298 -30.98 16.33 11.39
N GLU A 299 -30.89 17.35 10.54
CA GLU A 299 -30.69 17.20 9.09
C GLU A 299 -29.50 16.29 8.74
N THR A 300 -28.36 16.42 9.43
CA THR A 300 -27.21 15.54 9.20
C THR A 300 -27.48 14.11 9.67
N GLN A 301 -28.18 13.93 10.79
CA GLN A 301 -28.55 12.60 11.29
C GLN A 301 -29.55 11.90 10.36
N ASP A 302 -30.52 12.65 9.85
CA ASP A 302 -31.53 12.18 8.91
C ASP A 302 -30.89 11.81 7.55
N PHE A 303 -29.91 12.60 7.09
CA PHE A 303 -29.10 12.27 5.92
C PHE A 303 -28.31 10.96 6.10
N VAL A 304 -27.66 10.76 7.25
CA VAL A 304 -26.95 9.49 7.52
C VAL A 304 -27.93 8.31 7.55
N GLU A 305 -29.15 8.52 8.05
CA GLU A 305 -30.19 7.49 8.09
C GLU A 305 -30.72 7.14 6.70
N SER A 306 -30.97 8.12 5.83
CA SER A 306 -31.44 7.89 4.46
C SER A 306 -30.39 7.18 3.60
N VAL A 307 -29.10 7.46 3.80
CA VAL A 307 -28.00 6.74 3.15
C VAL A 307 -27.96 5.27 3.58
N ARG A 308 -28.29 4.97 4.84
CA ARG A 308 -28.23 3.62 5.40
C ARG A 308 -29.46 2.77 5.06
N TYR A 309 -30.62 3.39 5.02
CA TYR A 309 -31.91 2.73 4.78
C TYR A 309 -32.66 3.42 3.63
N PRO A 310 -32.18 3.28 2.38
CA PRO A 310 -32.75 3.96 1.22
C PRO A 310 -34.18 3.51 0.86
N GLU A 311 -34.69 2.45 1.50
CA GLU A 311 -36.01 1.86 1.24
C GLU A 311 -37.13 2.38 2.17
N LEU A 312 -36.82 3.20 3.17
CA LEU A 312 -37.83 3.72 4.11
C LEU A 312 -38.68 4.87 3.53
N ASP A 313 -38.26 5.49 2.43
CA ASP A 313 -38.94 6.62 1.78
C ASP A 313 -39.67 6.21 0.47
N ARG A 314 -40.15 4.95 0.37
CA ARG A 314 -41.04 4.51 -0.73
C ARG A 314 -42.44 4.19 -0.24
#